data_AF-A0A6P3XTN5-F1
#
_entry.id   AF-A0A6P3XTN5-F1
#
_cell.length_a   1.000
_cell.length_b   1.000
_cell.length_c   1.000
_cell.angle_alpha   90.00
_cell.angle_beta   90.00
_cell.angle_gamma   90.00
#
_symmetry.space_group_name_H-M   'P 1'
#
loop_
_entity.id
_entity.type
_entity.pdbx_description
1 polymer ?
#
loop_
_entity_poly.entity_id
_entity_poly.type
_entity_poly.pdbx_seq_one_letter_code
_entity_poly.pdbx_strand_id
1 'polypeptide(L)'
;MTLHILNGLYATINHCRKLPSRGFFYWLTIIFNKVDKERIQSVGPDRACAEWLLRNGASVRWKGFTKYLSDYNNLSTEETRYYIQAVDATNSGITDVGFPHFDGCRYIDDVKLIRCVYINDTALSLLSIVKDTLTTLEIRDCKSITDKGVRSLKNLKNLKTLKLAGMPYLDDKVLLRKELAQALPNCVIEFK
;
A
#
# COMPACT_ATOMS: atom_id res chain seq x y z
N MET A 1 39.62 -4.43 -0.36
CA MET A 1 38.84 -4.37 0.90
C MET A 1 39.21 -3.03 1.54
N THR A 2 38.70 -1.89 1.08
CA THR A 2 37.39 -1.30 1.41
C THR A 2 37.17 -0.09 0.49
N LEU A 3 36.37 -0.19 -0.57
CA LEU A 3 35.84 0.98 -1.29
C LEU A 3 34.65 0.67 -2.23
N HIS A 4 33.81 -0.31 -1.89
CA HIS A 4 32.64 -0.68 -2.72
C HIS A 4 31.28 -0.61 -2.02
N ILE A 5 31.20 -0.11 -0.78
CA ILE A 5 29.92 -0.08 -0.04
C ILE A 5 29.16 1.26 -0.16
N LEU A 6 29.78 2.32 -0.70
CA LEU A 6 29.16 3.66 -0.71
C LEU A 6 28.43 4.07 -2.01
N ASN A 7 28.53 3.30 -3.09
CA ASN A 7 27.92 3.68 -4.38
C ASN A 7 26.52 3.10 -4.65
N GLY A 8 25.96 2.32 -3.72
CA GLY A 8 24.62 1.72 -3.86
C GLY A 8 23.44 2.61 -3.43
N LEU A 9 23.69 3.82 -2.92
CA LEU A 9 22.66 4.69 -2.33
C LEU A 9 22.29 5.91 -3.20
N TYR A 10 22.97 6.13 -4.34
CA TYR A 10 22.78 7.34 -5.15
C TYR A 10 22.00 7.15 -6.46
N ALA A 11 21.69 5.91 -6.85
CA ALA A 11 20.96 5.64 -8.08
C ALA A 11 19.45 5.42 -7.83
N THR A 12 18.73 6.47 -7.41
CA THR A 12 17.25 6.66 -7.59
C THR A 12 16.71 7.92 -6.90
N ILE A 13 17.43 9.05 -6.90
CA ILE A 13 16.88 10.32 -6.39
C ILE A 13 17.16 11.45 -7.39
N ASN A 14 16.47 11.42 -8.53
CA ASN A 14 16.31 12.58 -9.42
C ASN A 14 14.93 13.21 -9.25
N HIS A 15 14.59 13.58 -8.01
CA HIS A 15 13.57 14.57 -7.73
C HIS A 15 14.07 15.47 -6.62
N CYS A 16 14.33 16.74 -6.97
CA CYS A 16 14.70 17.80 -6.05
C CYS A 16 13.49 18.14 -5.16
N ARG A 17 13.19 17.27 -4.20
CA ARG A 17 12.29 17.57 -3.08
C ARG A 17 13.15 18.16 -1.98
N LYS A 18 12.76 19.34 -1.46
CA LYS A 18 13.33 19.90 -0.23
C LYS A 18 13.46 18.77 0.79
N LEU A 19 14.67 18.53 1.30
CA LEU A 19 14.89 17.58 2.38
C LEU A 19 13.93 17.93 3.52
N PRO A 20 13.10 16.98 3.99
CA PRO A 20 12.11 17.28 5.02
C PRO A 20 12.80 17.80 6.28
N SER A 21 12.19 18.80 6.93
CA SER A 21 12.72 19.49 8.12
C SER A 21 13.00 18.57 9.32
N ARG A 22 12.56 17.31 9.25
CA ARG A 22 12.76 16.26 10.25
C ARG A 22 13.49 15.07 9.65
N GLY A 23 14.77 15.24 9.31
CA GLY A 23 15.58 14.24 8.61
C GLY A 23 15.59 12.86 9.28
N PHE A 24 15.74 12.79 10.61
CA PHE A 24 15.71 11.52 11.36
C PHE A 24 14.36 10.80 11.23
N PHE A 25 13.24 11.48 11.49
CA PHE A 25 11.92 10.86 11.43
C PHE A 25 11.54 10.46 10.01
N TYR A 26 11.94 11.26 9.02
CA TYR A 26 11.78 10.88 7.62
C TYR A 26 12.57 9.61 7.30
N TRP A 27 13.86 9.56 7.66
CA TRP A 27 14.68 8.36 7.49
C TRP A 27 14.06 7.15 8.19
N LEU A 28 13.54 7.33 9.41
CA LEU A 28 12.87 6.27 10.16
C LEU A 28 11.62 5.74 9.43
N THR A 29 10.78 6.64 8.91
CA THR A 29 9.62 6.25 8.09
C THR A 29 10.05 5.47 6.84
N ILE A 30 11.10 5.92 6.16
CA ILE A 30 11.61 5.25 4.97
C ILE A 30 12.17 3.86 5.30
N ILE A 31 12.97 3.72 6.36
CA ILE A 31 13.58 2.42 6.69
C ILE A 31 12.53 1.39 7.14
N PHE A 32 11.48 1.81 7.84
CA PHE A 32 10.35 0.94 8.21
C PHE A 32 9.55 0.46 6.99
N ASN A 33 9.55 1.23 5.90
CA ASN A 33 8.85 0.88 4.67
C ASN A 33 9.75 0.22 3.62
N LYS A 34 11.06 0.29 3.76
CA LYS A 34 12.00 -0.26 2.78
C LYS A 34 11.76 -1.76 2.57
N VAL A 35 11.76 -2.15 1.31
CA VAL A 35 11.66 -3.55 0.89
C VAL A 35 12.98 -4.26 1.13
N ASP A 36 12.90 -5.39 1.83
CA ASP A 36 14.02 -6.31 2.02
C ASP A 36 13.84 -7.53 1.12
N LYS A 37 14.61 -7.56 0.02
CA LYS A 37 14.54 -8.63 -0.98
C LYS A 37 15.09 -9.95 -0.46
N GLU A 38 16.08 -9.92 0.42
CA GLU A 38 16.65 -11.12 1.04
C GLU A 38 15.63 -11.73 1.99
N ARG A 39 14.94 -10.87 2.76
CA ARG A 39 13.83 -11.32 3.61
C ARG A 39 12.73 -11.97 2.79
N ILE A 40 12.27 -11.36 1.69
CA ILE A 40 11.27 -11.95 0.79
C ILE A 40 11.71 -13.33 0.28
N GLN A 41 12.99 -13.51 -0.09
CA GLN A 41 13.51 -14.81 -0.53
C GLN A 41 13.50 -15.85 0.59
N SER A 42 13.83 -15.46 1.82
CA SER A 42 13.87 -16.38 2.96
C SER A 42 12.48 -16.84 3.44
N VAL A 43 11.53 -15.91 3.60
CA VAL A 43 10.22 -16.19 4.22
C VAL A 43 9.04 -16.13 3.27
N GLY A 44 9.27 -15.79 2.00
CA GLY A 44 8.22 -15.63 0.99
C GLY A 44 7.53 -14.26 1.05
N PRO A 45 6.80 -13.89 -0.03
CA PRO A 45 6.23 -12.56 -0.21
C PRO A 45 5.17 -12.22 0.84
N ASP A 46 4.18 -13.08 1.07
CA ASP A 46 3.10 -12.82 2.03
C ASP A 46 3.60 -12.61 3.46
N ARG A 47 4.58 -13.40 3.91
CA ARG A 47 5.16 -13.25 5.25
C ARG A 47 5.95 -11.94 5.37
N ALA A 48 6.82 -11.63 4.41
CA ALA A 48 7.57 -10.37 4.42
C ALA A 48 6.65 -9.13 4.31
N CYS A 49 5.57 -9.24 3.54
CA CYS A 49 4.54 -8.22 3.41
C CYS A 49 3.78 -8.01 4.72
N ALA A 50 3.40 -9.09 5.41
CA ALA A 50 2.78 -8.99 6.73
C ALA A 50 3.73 -8.34 7.75
N GLU A 51 5.01 -8.72 7.77
CA GLU A 51 6.01 -8.07 8.63
C GLU A 51 6.08 -6.56 8.39
N TRP A 52 6.05 -6.13 7.12
CA TRP A 52 6.01 -4.71 6.74
C TRP A 52 4.73 -4.01 7.21
N LEU A 53 3.58 -4.62 6.98
CA LEU A 53 2.30 -4.03 7.37
C LEU A 53 2.20 -3.87 8.89
N LEU A 54 2.50 -4.93 9.64
CA LEU A 54 2.34 -4.96 11.10
C LEU A 54 3.32 -4.00 11.79
N ARG A 55 4.59 -3.95 11.37
CA ARG A 55 5.56 -3.00 11.96
C ARG A 55 5.24 -1.54 11.67
N ASN A 56 4.40 -1.27 10.66
CA ASN A 56 3.88 0.07 10.35
C ASN A 56 2.47 0.30 10.92
N GLY A 57 1.99 -0.55 11.83
CA GLY A 57 0.71 -0.39 12.51
C GLY A 57 -0.52 -0.74 11.67
N ALA A 58 -0.34 -1.42 10.53
CA ALA A 58 -1.44 -2.04 9.80
C ALA A 58 -1.73 -3.45 10.36
N SER A 59 -2.84 -4.03 9.93
CA SER A 59 -3.25 -5.39 10.25
C SER A 59 -3.48 -6.19 8.97
N VAL A 60 -3.28 -7.51 9.06
CA VAL A 60 -3.56 -8.43 7.95
C VAL A 60 -4.55 -9.50 8.38
N ARG A 61 -5.32 -10.02 7.43
CA ARG A 61 -6.14 -11.21 7.62
C ARG A 61 -5.69 -12.26 6.62
N TRP A 62 -5.34 -13.42 7.13
CA TRP A 62 -4.95 -14.57 6.32
C TRP A 62 -6.15 -15.14 5.56
N LYS A 63 -5.88 -15.75 4.40
CA LYS A 63 -6.88 -16.48 3.63
C LYS A 63 -7.50 -17.61 4.47
N GLY A 64 -8.83 -17.64 4.53
CA GLY A 64 -9.59 -18.61 5.33
C GLY A 64 -9.74 -18.23 6.81
N PHE A 65 -9.15 -17.13 7.25
CA PHE A 65 -9.27 -16.64 8.62
C PHE A 65 -10.32 -15.53 8.69
N THR A 66 -11.01 -15.44 9.84
CA THR A 66 -12.02 -14.42 10.11
C THR A 66 -11.46 -13.22 10.88
N LYS A 67 -10.42 -13.42 11.70
CA LYS A 67 -9.80 -12.39 12.53
C LYS A 67 -8.59 -11.76 11.85
N TYR A 68 -8.43 -10.45 12.07
CA TYR A 68 -7.20 -9.73 11.71
C TYR A 68 -6.11 -9.99 12.75
N LEU A 69 -4.87 -10.05 12.27
CA LEU A 69 -3.64 -10.04 13.03
C LEU A 69 -3.05 -8.63 12.97
N SER A 70 -2.88 -8.00 14.13
CA SER A 70 -2.34 -6.64 14.27
C SER A 70 -1.02 -6.61 15.04
N ASP A 71 -0.80 -7.56 15.95
CA ASP A 71 0.41 -7.65 16.76
C ASP A 71 1.51 -8.41 16.00
N TYR A 72 2.62 -7.71 15.74
CA TYR A 72 3.78 -8.26 15.03
C TYR A 72 4.33 -9.51 15.72
N ASN A 73 4.33 -9.55 17.05
CA ASN A 73 4.88 -10.68 17.81
C ASN A 73 4.01 -11.94 17.74
N ASN A 74 2.77 -11.81 17.26
CA ASN A 74 1.86 -12.92 17.04
C ASN A 74 1.92 -13.48 15.59
N LEU A 75 2.90 -13.06 14.79
CA LEU A 75 3.21 -13.73 13.53
C LEU A 75 3.61 -15.18 13.78
N SER A 76 3.14 -16.08 12.92
CA SER A 76 3.45 -17.51 13.03
C SER A 76 4.94 -17.80 12.84
N THR A 77 5.35 -19.05 13.08
CA THR A 77 6.70 -19.51 12.72
C THR A 77 6.96 -19.35 11.22
N GLU A 78 8.24 -19.22 10.84
CA GLU A 78 8.65 -19.02 9.43
C GLU A 78 8.36 -20.23 8.53
N GLU A 79 8.21 -21.41 9.13
CA GLU A 79 7.83 -22.65 8.45
C GLU A 79 6.37 -22.64 7.99
N THR A 80 5.51 -21.92 8.71
CA THR A 80 4.08 -21.85 8.42
C THR A 80 3.82 -20.90 7.26
N ARG A 81 3.18 -21.41 6.19
CA ARG A 81 2.84 -20.62 5.01
C ARG A 81 1.39 -20.16 5.08
N TYR A 82 1.21 -18.86 5.29
CA TYR A 82 -0.07 -18.18 5.15
C TYR A 82 -0.05 -17.22 3.96
N TYR A 83 -1.24 -16.94 3.43
CA TYR A 83 -1.45 -16.00 2.33
C TYR A 83 -2.30 -14.84 2.82
N ILE A 84 -1.90 -13.61 2.55
CA ILE A 84 -2.68 -12.42 2.91
C ILE A 84 -3.91 -12.38 2.01
N GLN A 85 -5.08 -12.25 2.62
CA GLN A 85 -6.33 -12.01 1.90
C GLN A 85 -6.81 -10.57 2.05
N ALA A 86 -6.72 -10.01 3.25
CA ALA A 86 -7.11 -8.63 3.48
C ALA A 86 -6.09 -7.83 4.27
N VAL A 87 -6.03 -6.54 3.98
CA VAL A 87 -5.16 -5.56 4.63
C VAL A 87 -6.01 -4.43 5.19
N ASP A 88 -5.83 -4.13 6.47
CA ASP A 88 -6.40 -2.94 7.11
C ASP A 88 -5.26 -2.05 7.60
N ALA A 89 -4.99 -0.97 6.86
CA ALA A 89 -3.96 0.01 7.17
C ALA A 89 -4.52 1.25 7.89
N THR A 90 -5.53 1.08 8.73
CA THR A 90 -6.09 2.20 9.50
C THR A 90 -5.06 2.83 10.45
N ASN A 91 -4.84 4.15 10.34
CA ASN A 91 -3.83 4.91 11.10
C ASN A 91 -2.39 4.39 10.92
N SER A 92 -2.09 3.79 9.76
CA SER A 92 -0.79 3.17 9.51
C SER A 92 0.25 4.16 8.97
N GLY A 93 1.52 3.91 9.33
CA GLY A 93 2.71 4.62 8.85
C GLY A 93 3.24 4.15 7.49
N ILE A 94 2.47 3.40 6.71
CA ILE A 94 2.90 2.93 5.39
C ILE A 94 3.10 4.06 4.38
N THR A 95 4.08 3.88 3.47
CA THR A 95 4.37 4.80 2.37
C THR A 95 4.45 4.04 1.04
N ASP A 96 4.45 4.77 -0.07
CA ASP A 96 4.62 4.22 -1.43
C ASP A 96 5.90 3.37 -1.58
N VAL A 97 6.96 3.67 -0.81
CA VAL A 97 8.21 2.90 -0.81
C VAL A 97 8.00 1.45 -0.38
N GLY A 98 7.00 1.17 0.46
CA GLY A 98 6.71 -0.18 0.95
C GLY A 98 5.75 -0.98 0.09
N PHE A 99 5.00 -0.35 -0.82
CA PHE A 99 4.01 -1.04 -1.66
C PHE A 99 4.59 -2.16 -2.53
N PRO A 100 5.87 -2.17 -2.96
CA PRO A 100 6.43 -3.32 -3.65
C PRO A 100 6.46 -4.62 -2.83
N HIS A 101 6.25 -4.59 -1.50
CA HIS A 101 6.03 -5.83 -0.73
C HIS A 101 4.76 -6.58 -1.15
N PHE A 102 3.79 -5.91 -1.80
CA PHE A 102 2.63 -6.58 -2.34
C PHE A 102 2.97 -7.50 -3.53
N ASP A 103 4.15 -7.35 -4.15
CA ASP A 103 4.54 -8.20 -5.26
C ASP A 103 4.66 -9.66 -4.80
N GLY A 104 4.09 -10.57 -5.57
CA GLY A 104 3.98 -11.99 -5.21
C GLY A 104 2.88 -12.34 -4.20
N CYS A 105 2.15 -11.37 -3.61
CA CYS A 105 1.00 -11.65 -2.73
C CYS A 105 -0.26 -11.94 -3.57
N ARG A 106 -0.49 -13.21 -3.94
CA ARG A 106 -1.46 -13.60 -4.98
C ARG A 106 -2.92 -13.76 -4.52
N TYR A 107 -3.25 -13.35 -3.31
CA TYR A 107 -4.59 -13.57 -2.73
C TYR A 107 -5.20 -12.33 -2.08
N ILE A 108 -4.57 -11.17 -2.18
CA ILE A 108 -5.09 -9.93 -1.59
C ILE A 108 -6.31 -9.48 -2.39
N ASP A 109 -7.49 -9.53 -1.76
CA ASP A 109 -8.77 -9.19 -2.37
C ASP A 109 -9.48 -7.99 -1.71
N ASP A 110 -9.05 -7.58 -0.51
CA ASP A 110 -9.63 -6.47 0.26
C ASP A 110 -8.53 -5.61 0.90
N VAL A 111 -8.50 -4.32 0.56
CA VAL A 111 -7.53 -3.35 1.09
C VAL A 111 -8.23 -2.12 1.62
N LYS A 112 -7.93 -1.73 2.86
CA LYS A 112 -8.37 -0.48 3.48
C LYS A 112 -7.17 0.42 3.78
N LEU A 113 -7.20 1.63 3.25
CA LEU A 113 -6.23 2.70 3.48
C LEU A 113 -6.95 3.86 4.16
N ILE A 114 -6.94 3.89 5.49
CA ILE A 114 -7.74 4.85 6.28
C ILE A 114 -6.80 5.68 7.16
N ARG A 115 -6.83 7.00 7.00
CA ARG A 115 -5.96 7.94 7.74
C ARG A 115 -4.45 7.62 7.61
N CYS A 116 -4.02 7.09 6.47
CA CYS A 116 -2.60 6.90 6.17
C CYS A 116 -1.99 8.23 5.73
N VAL A 117 -1.30 8.92 6.65
CA VAL A 117 -0.84 10.30 6.40
C VAL A 117 0.30 10.42 5.37
N TYR A 118 1.00 9.32 5.10
CA TYR A 118 2.17 9.30 4.22
C TYR A 118 1.89 8.74 2.82
N ILE A 119 0.70 8.20 2.55
CA ILE A 119 0.36 7.73 1.20
C ILE A 119 0.01 8.91 0.29
N ASN A 120 0.30 8.76 -1.00
CA ASN A 120 0.14 9.78 -2.04
C ASN A 120 -0.29 9.13 -3.37
N ASP A 121 -0.38 9.91 -4.45
CA ASP A 121 -0.78 9.41 -5.77
C ASP A 121 0.12 8.26 -6.30
N THR A 122 1.41 8.25 -5.97
CA THR A 122 2.32 7.15 -6.32
C THR A 122 1.88 5.85 -5.67
N ALA A 123 1.50 5.90 -4.38
CA ALA A 123 1.00 4.72 -3.66
C ALA A 123 -0.24 4.13 -4.34
N LEU A 124 -1.20 4.98 -4.76
CA LEU A 124 -2.39 4.51 -5.47
C LEU A 124 -2.07 3.87 -6.83
N SER A 125 -1.09 4.39 -7.57
CA SER A 125 -0.67 3.76 -8.82
C SER A 125 -0.03 2.39 -8.57
N LEU A 126 0.70 2.22 -7.47
CA LEU A 126 1.37 0.97 -7.11
C LEU A 126 0.40 -0.13 -6.66
N LEU A 127 -0.86 0.19 -6.33
CA LEU A 127 -1.89 -0.83 -6.11
C LEU A 127 -2.11 -1.73 -7.34
N SER A 128 -1.69 -1.29 -8.54
CA SER A 128 -1.71 -2.12 -9.75
C SER A 128 -0.88 -3.40 -9.64
N ILE A 129 0.02 -3.51 -8.66
CA ILE A 129 0.75 -4.75 -8.33
C ILE A 129 -0.21 -5.90 -8.00
N VAL A 130 -1.34 -5.60 -7.34
CA VAL A 130 -2.38 -6.58 -6.97
C VAL A 130 -3.63 -6.47 -7.85
N LYS A 131 -3.52 -5.88 -9.04
CA LYS A 131 -4.65 -5.63 -9.95
C LYS A 131 -5.45 -6.90 -10.29
N ASP A 132 -4.79 -8.05 -10.30
CA ASP A 132 -5.38 -9.32 -10.74
C ASP A 132 -6.23 -9.96 -9.63
N THR A 133 -6.07 -9.54 -8.37
CA THR A 133 -6.72 -10.16 -7.21
C THR A 133 -7.60 -9.19 -6.42
N LEU A 134 -7.27 -7.90 -6.43
CA LEU A 134 -7.95 -6.88 -5.62
C LEU A 134 -9.39 -6.65 -6.09
N THR A 135 -10.36 -6.85 -5.19
CA THR A 135 -11.79 -6.70 -5.50
C THR A 135 -12.48 -5.61 -4.66
N THR A 136 -11.96 -5.31 -3.48
CA THR A 136 -12.50 -4.30 -2.57
C THR A 136 -11.39 -3.34 -2.16
N LEU A 137 -11.61 -2.05 -2.39
CA LEU A 137 -10.69 -0.99 -2.00
C LEU A 137 -11.44 0.13 -1.28
N GLU A 138 -11.02 0.44 -0.07
CA GLU A 138 -11.48 1.60 0.69
C GLU A 138 -10.32 2.55 0.94
N ILE A 139 -10.48 3.82 0.54
CA ILE A 139 -9.50 4.88 0.81
C ILE A 139 -10.25 6.02 1.50
N ARG A 140 -9.84 6.33 2.73
CA ARG A 140 -10.48 7.35 3.55
C ARG A 140 -9.46 8.23 4.26
N ASP A 141 -9.72 9.54 4.31
CA ASP A 141 -8.94 10.52 5.08
C ASP A 141 -7.44 10.52 4.75
N CYS A 142 -7.07 10.07 3.54
CA CYS A 142 -5.70 10.04 3.05
C CYS A 142 -5.42 11.33 2.28
N LYS A 143 -5.04 12.37 3.04
CA LYS A 143 -5.13 13.76 2.59
C LYS A 143 -4.24 14.13 1.41
N SER A 144 -3.13 13.44 1.17
CA SER A 144 -2.19 13.79 0.10
C SER A 144 -2.56 13.22 -1.28
N ILE A 145 -3.74 12.61 -1.40
CA ILE A 145 -4.26 12.04 -2.64
C ILE A 145 -5.02 13.11 -3.41
N THR A 146 -4.78 13.16 -4.72
CA THR A 146 -5.43 14.07 -5.67
C THR A 146 -6.19 13.29 -6.74
N ASP A 147 -6.86 14.02 -7.63
CA ASP A 147 -7.48 13.48 -8.84
C ASP A 147 -6.54 12.56 -9.64
N LYS A 148 -5.23 12.88 -9.69
CA LYS A 148 -4.24 12.07 -10.41
C LYS A 148 -4.13 10.66 -9.83
N GLY A 149 -4.02 10.53 -8.52
CA GLY A 149 -3.96 9.23 -7.84
C GLY A 149 -5.27 8.47 -7.98
N VAL A 150 -6.42 9.13 -7.86
CA VAL A 150 -7.72 8.47 -8.04
C VAL A 150 -7.88 7.94 -9.47
N ARG A 151 -7.43 8.68 -10.50
CA ARG A 151 -7.47 8.21 -11.89
C ARG A 151 -6.62 6.97 -12.15
N SER A 152 -5.53 6.72 -11.42
CA SER A 152 -4.72 5.52 -11.62
C SER A 152 -5.46 4.23 -11.21
N LEU A 153 -6.49 4.33 -10.38
CA LEU A 153 -7.30 3.18 -9.93
C LEU A 153 -8.09 2.53 -11.08
N LYS A 154 -8.22 3.19 -12.24
CA LYS A 154 -8.81 2.62 -13.46
C LYS A 154 -8.12 1.33 -13.94
N ASN A 155 -6.89 1.08 -13.50
CA ASN A 155 -6.11 -0.11 -13.84
C ASN A 155 -6.52 -1.36 -13.03
N LEU A 156 -7.29 -1.20 -11.95
CA LEU A 156 -7.73 -2.28 -11.08
C LEU A 156 -9.02 -2.91 -11.62
N LYS A 157 -8.92 -3.60 -12.75
CA LYS A 157 -10.07 -4.08 -13.54
C LYS A 157 -10.97 -5.08 -12.82
N ASN A 158 -10.46 -5.75 -11.79
CA ASN A 158 -11.20 -6.72 -10.98
C ASN A 158 -11.90 -6.10 -9.75
N LEU A 159 -11.79 -4.78 -9.54
CA LEU A 159 -12.53 -4.10 -8.47
C LEU A 159 -14.04 -4.26 -8.66
N LYS A 160 -14.69 -4.65 -7.58
CA LYS A 160 -16.14 -4.75 -7.42
C LYS A 160 -16.67 -3.65 -6.52
N THR A 161 -15.87 -3.18 -5.57
CA THR A 161 -16.23 -2.12 -4.64
C THR A 161 -15.07 -1.14 -4.49
N LEU A 162 -15.33 0.14 -4.71
CA LEU A 162 -14.40 1.23 -4.48
C LEU A 162 -15.07 2.31 -3.61
N LYS A 163 -14.55 2.50 -2.40
CA LYS A 163 -15.05 3.52 -1.45
C LYS A 163 -13.99 4.60 -1.27
N LEU A 164 -14.38 5.84 -1.53
CA LEU A 164 -13.51 7.00 -1.53
C LEU A 164 -14.12 8.08 -0.63
N ALA A 165 -13.40 8.52 0.39
CA ALA A 165 -13.91 9.54 1.31
C ALA A 165 -12.82 10.43 1.94
N GLY A 166 -13.18 11.64 2.34
CA GLY A 166 -12.30 12.49 3.15
C GLY A 166 -10.99 12.93 2.47
N MET A 167 -10.97 13.02 1.14
CA MET A 167 -9.83 13.55 0.36
C MET A 167 -10.11 15.01 -0.03
N PRO A 168 -9.43 15.99 0.61
CA PRO A 168 -9.76 17.41 0.46
C PRO A 168 -9.27 18.02 -0.87
N TYR A 169 -8.32 17.40 -1.56
CA TYR A 169 -7.76 17.87 -2.83
C TYR A 169 -8.33 17.13 -4.04
N LEU A 170 -9.59 16.67 -3.93
CA LEU A 170 -10.33 16.18 -5.08
C LEU A 170 -11.21 17.31 -5.62
N ASP A 171 -10.86 17.80 -6.81
CA ASP A 171 -11.47 19.01 -7.37
C ASP A 171 -12.85 18.70 -7.99
N ASP A 172 -12.94 17.63 -8.79
CA ASP A 172 -14.19 17.23 -9.45
C ASP A 172 -14.53 15.75 -9.20
N LYS A 173 -15.19 15.50 -8.07
CA LYS A 173 -15.66 14.15 -7.69
C LYS A 173 -16.66 13.58 -8.70
N VAL A 174 -17.44 14.41 -9.40
CA VAL A 174 -18.46 13.97 -10.37
C VAL A 174 -17.78 13.46 -11.63
N LEU A 175 -16.82 14.21 -12.17
CA LEU A 175 -16.01 13.79 -13.31
C LEU A 175 -15.21 12.54 -12.98
N LEU A 176 -14.54 12.49 -11.82
CA LEU A 176 -13.79 11.30 -11.39
C LEU A 176 -14.69 10.06 -11.31
N ARG A 177 -15.88 10.20 -10.71
CA ARG A 177 -16.87 9.12 -10.66
C ARG A 177 -17.24 8.63 -12.05
N LYS A 178 -17.53 9.54 -12.99
CA LYS A 178 -17.88 9.20 -14.38
C LYS A 178 -16.75 8.46 -15.07
N GLU A 179 -15.53 8.99 -14.98
CA GLU A 179 -14.33 8.39 -15.58
C GLU A 179 -14.03 6.99 -15.02
N LEU A 180 -14.17 6.81 -13.71
CA LEU A 180 -13.97 5.51 -13.05
C LEU A 180 -15.07 4.51 -13.44
N ALA A 181 -16.33 4.95 -13.46
CA ALA A 181 -17.47 4.10 -13.85
C ALA A 181 -17.34 3.60 -15.30
N GLN A 182 -16.85 4.46 -16.21
CA GLN A 182 -16.57 4.05 -17.59
C GLN A 182 -15.45 3.00 -17.67
N ALA A 183 -14.40 3.16 -16.85
CA ALA A 183 -13.24 2.25 -16.86
C ALA A 183 -13.46 0.95 -16.10
N LEU A 184 -14.38 0.94 -15.13
CA LEU A 184 -14.68 -0.12 -14.18
C LEU A 184 -16.21 -0.37 -14.13
N PRO A 185 -16.83 -0.84 -15.23
CA PRO A 185 -18.29 -0.90 -15.37
C PRO A 185 -18.99 -1.82 -14.36
N ASN A 186 -18.27 -2.79 -13.79
CA ASN A 186 -18.79 -3.74 -12.81
C ASN A 186 -18.43 -3.37 -11.35
N CYS A 187 -17.87 -2.17 -11.14
CA CYS A 187 -17.46 -1.70 -9.82
C CYS A 187 -18.49 -0.74 -9.22
N VAL A 188 -18.94 -1.03 -8.00
CA VAL A 188 -19.72 -0.10 -7.19
C VAL A 188 -18.77 0.95 -6.62
N ILE A 189 -18.89 2.17 -7.14
CA ILE A 189 -18.08 3.32 -6.72
C ILE A 189 -18.91 4.18 -5.76
N GLU A 190 -18.36 4.48 -4.58
CA GLU A 190 -18.94 5.38 -3.58
C GLU A 190 -17.98 6.53 -3.30
N PHE A 191 -18.46 7.77 -3.45
CA PHE A 191 -17.79 8.97 -2.94
C PHE A 191 -18.55 9.49 -1.73
N LYS A 192 -17.89 9.67 -0.60
CA LYS A 192 -18.44 10.24 0.64
C LYS A 192 -17.64 11.45 1.12
#